data_AF-A0A9P0KQ82-F1
#
_entry.id   AF-A0A9P0KQ82-F1
#
_cell.length_a   1.000
_cell.length_b   1.000
_cell.length_c   1.000
_cell.angle_alpha   90.00
_cell.angle_beta   90.00
_cell.angle_gamma   90.00
#
_symmetry.space_group_name_H-M   'P 1'
#
loop_
_entity.id
_entity.type
_entity.pdbx_description
1 polymer ?
#
loop_
_entity_poly.entity_id
_entity_poly.type
_entity_poly.pdbx_seq_one_letter_code
_entity_poly.pdbx_strand_id
1 'polypeptide(L)' 'MRICLRYLGDPGYQQGIGQELGVSQATLSRTVDRVVNSIVAQSNEWLRFSTTNRELMRGQADMAKHV' A
#
# COMPACT_ATOMS: atom_id res chain seq x y z
N MET A 1 -2.77 -2.12 -7.38
CA MET A 1 -3.44 -2.24 -6.07
C MET A 1 -4.72 -3.07 -6.05
N ARG A 2 -5.59 -3.05 -7.07
CA ARG A 2 -6.92 -3.73 -7.03
C ARG A 2 -6.89 -5.21 -6.62
N ILE A 3 -5.97 -6.00 -7.18
CA ILE A 3 -5.82 -7.43 -6.86
C ILE A 3 -5.39 -7.63 -5.41
N CYS A 4 -4.37 -6.90 -4.95
CA CYS A 4 -3.88 -6.98 -3.57
C CYS A 4 -4.96 -6.56 -2.56
N LEU A 5 -5.66 -5.44 -2.79
CA LEU A 5 -6.74 -4.99 -1.91
C LEU A 5 -7.89 -5.99 -1.84
N ARG A 6 -8.28 -6.56 -2.99
CA ARG A 6 -9.35 -7.58 -3.02
C ARG A 6 -8.91 -8.90 -2.37
N TYR A 7 -7.65 -9.30 -2.55
CA TYR A 7 -7.05 -10.46 -1.88
C TYR A 7 -7.04 -10.32 -0.36
N LEU A 8 -6.86 -9.10 0.16
CA LEU A 8 -6.93 -8.82 1.59
C LEU A 8 -8.37 -8.72 2.13
N GLY A 9 -9.29 -8.19 1.32
CA GLY A 9 -10.67 -7.90 1.74
C GLY A 9 -11.69 -9.03 1.53
N ASP A 10 -11.36 -10.05 0.74
CA ASP A 10 -12.27 -11.14 0.39
C ASP A 10 -11.55 -12.51 0.52
N PRO A 11 -11.81 -13.27 1.60
CA PRO A 11 -11.23 -14.60 1.79
C PRO A 11 -11.60 -15.60 0.69
N GLY A 12 -12.77 -15.46 0.07
CA GLY A 12 -13.20 -16.29 -1.05
C GLY A 12 -12.37 -16.02 -2.31
N TYR A 13 -11.94 -14.78 -2.50
CA TYR A 13 -11.05 -14.37 -3.59
C TYR A 13 -9.61 -14.85 -3.42
N GLN A 14 -9.19 -15.29 -2.23
CA GLN A 14 -7.84 -15.84 -2.03
C GLN A 14 -7.68 -17.20 -2.71
N GLN A 15 -8.76 -17.97 -2.86
CA GLN A 15 -8.72 -19.26 -3.52
C GLN A 15 -8.91 -19.10 -5.04
N GLY A 16 -8.12 -19.83 -5.84
CA GLY A 16 -8.29 -19.89 -7.29
C GLY A 16 -7.71 -18.72 -8.10
N ILE A 17 -7.57 -17.53 -7.50
CA ILE A 17 -7.03 -16.35 -8.21
C ILE A 17 -5.59 -16.55 -8.73
N GLY A 18 -4.78 -17.39 -8.10
CA GLY A 18 -3.47 -17.77 -8.64
C GLY A 18 -3.59 -18.43 -10.01
N GLN A 19 -4.58 -19.31 -10.19
CA GLN A 19 -4.84 -19.98 -11.46
C GLN A 19 -5.34 -19.00 -12.54
N GLU A 20 -6.22 -18.07 -12.18
CA GLU A 20 -6.68 -17.01 -13.10
C GLU A 20 -5.54 -16.08 -13.56
N LEU A 21 -4.57 -15.83 -12.67
CA LEU A 21 -3.39 -15.01 -12.95
C LEU A 21 -2.24 -15.82 -13.60
N GLY A 22 -2.41 -17.12 -13.79
CA GLY A 22 -1.37 -17.99 -14.37
C GLY A 22 -0.13 -18.17 -13.47
N VAL A 23 -0.26 -17.98 -12.16
CA VAL A 23 0.85 -18.08 -11.19
C VAL A 23 0.54 -19.08 -10.09
N SER A 24 1.58 -19.66 -9.48
CA SER A 24 1.38 -20.50 -8.31
C SER A 24 0.82 -19.67 -7.15
N GLN A 25 -0.01 -20.31 -6.32
CA GLN A 25 -0.55 -19.69 -5.11
C GLN A 25 0.56 -19.19 -4.17
N ALA A 26 1.67 -19.92 -4.09
CA ALA A 26 2.84 -19.51 -3.31
C ALA A 26 3.50 -18.24 -3.85
N THR A 27 3.57 -18.07 -5.18
CA THR A 27 4.05 -16.84 -5.80
C THR A 27 3.12 -15.68 -5.49
N LEU A 28 1.81 -15.86 -5.67
CA LEU A 28 0.83 -14.82 -5.37
C LEU A 28 0.89 -14.37 -3.90
N SER A 29 0.91 -15.32 -2.96
CA SER A 29 0.99 -15.04 -1.52
C SER A 29 2.23 -14.21 -1.18
N ARG A 30 3.41 -14.60 -1.68
CA ARG A 30 4.66 -13.83 -1.50
C ARG A 30 4.59 -12.44 -2.11
N THR A 31 3.94 -12.29 -3.27
CA THR A 31 3.77 -10.99 -3.92
C THR A 31 2.87 -10.08 -3.09
N VAL A 32 1.74 -10.59 -2.59
CA VAL A 32 0.84 -9.82 -1.73
C VAL A 32 1.54 -9.41 -0.44
N ASP A 33 2.24 -10.34 0.21
CA ASP A 33 3.01 -10.07 1.43
C ASP A 33 4.06 -8.97 1.21
N ARG A 34 4.81 -9.05 0.11
CA ARG A 34 5.78 -8.00 -0.26
C ARG A 34 5.11 -6.63 -0.44
N VAL A 35 3.95 -6.57 -1.08
CA VAL A 35 3.21 -5.31 -1.28
C VAL A 35 2.73 -4.76 0.06
N VAL A 36 2.16 -5.60 0.93
CA VAL A 36 1.71 -5.22 2.27
C VAL A 36 2.87 -4.69 3.11
N ASN A 37 3.99 -5.41 3.16
CA ASN A 37 5.17 -4.98 3.90
C ASN A 37 5.73 -3.65 3.38
N SER A 38 5.69 -3.41 2.07
CA SER A 38 6.11 -2.13 1.49
C SER A 38 5.19 -0.98 1.89
N ILE A 39 3.88 -1.24 1.97
CA ILE A 39 2.88 -0.26 2.42
C ILE A 39 3.09 0.07 3.90
N VAL A 40 3.22 -0.94 4.75
CA VAL A 40 3.46 -0.77 6.19
C VAL A 40 4.78 -0.04 6.45
N ALA A 41 5.83 -0.32 5.68
CA ALA A 41 7.10 0.40 5.80
C ALA A 41 6.95 1.91 5.54
N GLN A 42 6.04 2.31 4.65
CA GLN A 42 5.78 3.71 4.32
C GLN A 42 4.67 4.34 5.18
N SER A 43 3.83 3.57 5.86
CA SER A 43 2.62 4.09 6.52
C SER A 43 2.92 5.11 7.61
N ASN A 44 4.08 5.00 8.27
CA ASN A 44 4.52 5.95 9.30
C ASN A 44 4.85 7.35 8.73
N GLU A 45 4.99 7.48 7.42
CA GLU A 45 5.26 8.76 6.75
C GLU A 45 4.00 9.40 6.16
N TRP A 46 2.89 8.66 6.06
CA TRP A 46 1.66 9.12 5.40
C TRP A 46 0.91 10.21 6.17
N LEU A 47 0.98 10.16 7.50
CA LEU A 47 0.31 11.09 8.39
C LEU A 47 1.34 11.68 9.36
N ARG A 48 2.07 12.69 8.88
CA ARG A 48 2.92 13.53 9.74
C ARG A 48 2.16 14.76 10.19
N PHE A 49 1.78 14.78 11.46
CA PHE A 49 1.35 16.01 12.11
C PHE A 49 2.57 16.88 12.35
N SER A 50 2.58 18.08 11.77
CA SER A 50 3.65 19.05 11.99
C SER A 50 3.71 19.42 13.47
N THR A 51 4.86 19.19 14.09
CA THR A 51 5.11 19.57 15.50
C THR A 51 5.82 20.91 15.58
N THR A 52 6.36 21.39 14.47
CA THR A 52 7.05 22.67 14.37
C THR A 52 6.52 23.53 13.22
N ASN A 53 6.62 24.86 13.36
CA ASN A 53 6.30 25.80 12.28
C ASN A 53 7.10 25.53 11.00
N ARG A 54 8.34 25.04 11.11
CA ARG A 54 9.17 24.70 9.95
C ARG A 54 8.60 23.50 9.17
N GLU A 55 8.13 22.47 9.87
CA GLU A 55 7.46 21.31 9.24
C GLU A 55 6.15 21.71 8.59
N LEU A 56 5.39 22.62 9.22
CA LEU A 56 4.12 23.12 8.71
C LEU A 56 4.32 23.90 7.40
N MET A 57 5.31 24.80 7.35
CA MET A 57 5.67 25.54 6.14
C MET A 57 6.18 24.63 5.02
N ARG A 58 6.93 23.58 5.36
CA ARG A 58 7.40 22.58 4.38
C ARG A 58 6.24 21.77 3.80
N GLY A 59 5.31 21.32 4.64
CA GLY A 59 4.10 20.62 4.22
C GLY A 59 3.23 21.47 3.28
N GLN A 60 3.04 22.75 3.58
CA GLN A 60 2.31 23.68 2.70
C GLN A 60 3.01 23.87 1.34
N ALA A 61 4.33 23.98 1.33
CA ALA A 61 5.10 24.11 0.09
C ALA A 61 5.05 22.83 -0.78
N ASP A 62 5.03 21.65 -0.15
CA ASP A 62 4.92 20.38 -0.88
C ASP A 62 3.49 20.12 -1.38
N MET A 63 2.46 20.52 -0.63
CA MET A 63 1.08 20.55 -1.13
C MET A 63 0.90 21.46 -2.35
N ALA A 64 1.55 22.63 -2.36
CA ALA A 64 1.47 23.59 -3.47
C ALA A 64 2.16 23.12 -4.77
N LYS A 65 3.03 22.09 -4.71
CA LYS A 65 3.70 21.52 -5.90
C LYS A 65 2.87 20.45 -6.60
N HIS A 66 1.78 19.98 -5.99
CA HIS A 66 0.98 18.86 -6.48
C HIS A 66 -0.47 19.26 -6.79
N VAL A 67 -0.73 20.58 -6.86
CA VAL A 67 -1.93 21.22 -7.43
C VAL A 67 -1.52 21.92 -8.72
#